data_AF-A0A534P538-F1
#
_entry.id   AF-A0A534P538-F1
#
_cell.length_a   1.000
_cell.length_b   1.000
_cell.length_c   1.000
_cell.angle_alpha   90.00
_cell.angle_beta   90.00
_cell.angle_gamma   90.00
#
_symmetry.space_group_name_H-M   'P 1'
#
loop_
_entity.id
_entity.type
_entity.pdbx_description
1 polymer ?
#
loop_
_entity_poly.entity_id
_entity_poly.type
_entity_poly.pdbx_seq_one_letter_code
_entity_poly.pdbx_strand_id
1 'polypeptide(L)'
;MVKRADCVELLKAADAARAQKQPELAADLASACTADKLAALLDQVPPAQALLWCGRAAAAQQKGCGPARIAELAAKLNPRLTIGPSDESTPLDPLLGGALGELGKDLNLSWSAQDPDVVVGKLAVAVEHATSSTIATVADAKGKKVRVPATQHRFVARSEAQVVLGSKTRTLRAQEEARDLTWEAAPKLAVAAKFDPSVPPEAELKKRAVLAWVRTLARALAANPPEGVDITDEKGCVAYGLSLNLTSGDPAAAASGSGDPAKVAACEKLLGEPPGAGIPVP
;
A
#
# COMPACT_ATOMS: atom_id res chain seq x y z
N MET A 1 14.47 14.81 37.42
CA MET A 1 13.14 14.21 37.15
C MET A 1 12.46 15.03 36.07
N VAL A 2 12.63 14.66 34.79
CA VAL A 2 11.96 15.35 33.68
C VAL A 2 10.47 15.07 33.81
N LYS A 3 9.67 16.09 34.15
CA LYS A 3 8.21 16.02 34.13
C LYS A 3 7.80 15.46 32.77
N ARG A 4 6.91 14.46 32.76
CA ARG A 4 6.36 13.76 31.59
C ARG A 4 6.10 14.74 30.43
N ALA A 5 7.09 14.96 29.58
CA ALA A 5 6.92 15.69 28.34
C ALA A 5 6.17 14.77 27.36
N ASP A 6 5.41 15.38 26.45
CA ASP A 6 4.78 14.67 25.33
C ASP A 6 5.85 13.89 24.53
N CYS A 7 5.51 12.71 24.02
CA CYS A 7 6.42 11.92 23.19
C CYS A 7 6.91 12.73 21.99
N VAL A 8 6.07 13.59 21.42
CA VAL A 8 6.44 14.50 20.33
C VAL A 8 7.60 15.41 20.72
N GLU A 9 7.51 16.05 21.89
CA GLU A 9 8.54 16.99 22.35
C GLU A 9 9.83 16.27 22.74
N LEU A 10 9.73 15.05 23.29
CA LEU A 10 10.89 14.21 23.56
C LEU A 10 11.63 13.82 22.28
N LEU A 11 10.92 13.42 21.22
CA LEU A 11 11.53 13.05 19.94
C LEU A 11 12.15 14.26 19.23
N LYS A 12 11.52 15.44 19.27
CA LYS A 12 12.12 16.67 18.75
C LYS A 12 13.39 17.06 19.51
N ALA A 13 13.36 16.96 20.84
CA ALA A 13 14.53 17.25 21.66
C ALA A 13 15.66 16.24 21.41
N ALA A 14 15.33 14.96 21.22
CA ALA A 14 16.29 13.92 20.85
C ALA A 14 16.96 14.22 19.49
N ASP A 15 16.17 14.63 18.50
CA ASP A 15 16.72 14.99 17.18
C ASP A 15 17.59 16.26 17.23
N ALA A 16 17.19 17.27 18.01
CA ALA A 16 18.03 18.45 18.25
C ALA A 16 19.37 18.08 18.93
N ALA A 17 19.35 17.15 19.90
CA ALA A 17 20.56 16.63 20.54
C ALA A 17 21.44 15.84 19.55
N ARG A 18 20.83 15.06 18.64
CA ARG A 18 21.54 14.37 17.54
C ARG A 18 22.25 15.36 16.63
N ALA A 19 21.56 16.42 16.19
CA ALA A 19 22.15 17.48 15.36
C ALA A 19 23.31 18.20 16.05
N GLN A 20 23.27 18.32 17.38
CA GLN A 20 24.37 18.87 18.19
C GLN A 20 25.49 17.88 18.51
N LYS A 21 25.47 16.67 17.91
CA LYS A 21 26.45 15.59 18.13
C LYS A 21 26.49 15.12 19.60
N GLN A 22 25.34 15.07 20.27
CA GLN A 22 25.16 14.57 21.64
C GLN A 22 24.36 13.24 21.62
N PRO A 23 24.96 12.12 21.17
CA PRO A 23 24.23 10.88 20.94
C PRO A 23 23.67 10.24 22.23
N GLU A 24 24.37 10.36 23.36
CA GLU A 24 23.90 9.82 24.64
C GLU A 24 22.64 10.56 25.12
N LEU A 25 22.63 11.89 25.05
CA LEU A 25 21.45 12.69 25.38
C LEU A 25 20.28 12.41 24.44
N ALA A 26 20.54 12.25 23.14
CA ALA A 26 19.51 11.90 22.17
C ALA A 26 18.85 10.56 22.50
N ALA A 27 19.64 9.54 22.84
CA ALA A 27 19.13 8.22 23.24
C ALA A 27 18.33 8.28 24.55
N ASP A 28 18.80 9.02 25.56
CA ASP A 28 18.09 9.22 26.82
C ASP A 28 16.72 9.91 26.60
N LEU A 29 16.68 10.96 25.78
CA LEU A 29 15.45 11.68 25.46
C LEU A 29 14.46 10.82 24.66
N ALA A 30 14.94 10.07 23.67
CA ALA A 30 14.07 9.19 22.89
C ALA A 30 13.56 7.99 23.70
N SER A 31 14.38 7.42 24.58
CA SER A 31 13.99 6.31 25.46
C SER A 31 12.94 6.72 26.50
N ALA A 32 12.89 8.01 26.87
CA ALA A 32 11.84 8.55 27.72
C ALA A 32 10.44 8.54 27.06
N CYS A 33 10.37 8.46 25.72
CA CYS A 33 9.15 8.04 25.03
C CYS A 33 9.10 6.50 25.01
N THR A 34 8.23 5.93 25.84
CA THR A 34 8.06 4.47 25.88
C THR A 34 7.44 3.95 24.58
N ALA A 35 7.66 2.66 24.27
CA ALA A 35 7.12 2.04 23.05
C ALA A 35 5.60 2.19 22.93
N ASP A 36 4.86 2.06 24.04
CA ASP A 36 3.40 2.24 24.06
C ASP A 36 2.98 3.67 23.72
N LYS A 37 3.73 4.67 24.20
CA LYS A 37 3.46 6.08 23.90
C LYS A 37 3.79 6.40 22.45
N LEU A 38 4.87 5.83 21.91
CA LEU A 38 5.18 5.96 20.49
C LEU A 38 4.07 5.33 19.65
N ALA A 39 3.65 4.09 19.94
CA ALA A 39 2.56 3.44 19.23
C ALA A 39 1.28 4.28 19.23
N ALA A 40 0.89 4.81 20.39
CA ALA A 40 -0.26 5.71 20.51
C ALA A 40 -0.13 6.99 19.69
N LEU A 41 1.08 7.58 19.61
CA LEU A 41 1.35 8.73 18.75
C LEU A 41 1.18 8.37 17.26
N LEU A 42 1.74 7.23 16.83
CA LEU A 42 1.67 6.78 15.44
C LEU A 42 0.24 6.48 14.97
N ASP A 43 -0.64 6.07 15.88
CA ASP A 43 -2.06 5.82 15.57
C ASP A 43 -2.90 7.10 15.42
N GLN A 44 -2.39 8.24 15.91
CA GLN A 44 -3.11 9.52 15.92
C GLN A 44 -2.73 10.46 14.78
N VAL A 45 -1.63 10.16 14.06
CA VAL A 45 -1.08 11.04 13.02
C VAL A 45 -1.18 10.41 11.63
N PRO A 46 -1.16 11.21 10.55
CA PRO A 46 -1.11 10.70 9.18
C PRO A 46 0.12 9.81 8.92
N PRO A 47 0.07 8.87 7.95
CA PRO A 47 1.15 7.93 7.69
C PRO A 47 2.52 8.57 7.41
N ALA A 48 2.57 9.68 6.68
CA ALA A 48 3.82 10.40 6.39
C ALA A 48 4.48 10.87 7.70
N GLN A 49 3.70 11.50 8.58
CA GLN A 49 4.17 11.98 9.86
C GLN A 49 4.53 10.83 10.82
N ALA A 50 3.78 9.74 10.80
CA ALA A 50 4.12 8.52 11.54
C ALA A 50 5.48 7.93 11.10
N LEU A 51 5.74 7.88 9.80
CA LEU A 51 7.04 7.43 9.26
C LEU A 51 8.18 8.35 9.70
N LEU A 52 7.99 9.67 9.68
CA LEU A 52 9.00 10.61 10.17
C LEU A 52 9.27 10.43 11.66
N TRP A 53 8.24 10.22 12.49
CA TRP A 53 8.45 9.89 13.91
C TRP A 53 9.20 8.58 14.10
N CYS A 54 8.94 7.58 13.25
CA CYS A 54 9.69 6.34 13.26
C CYS A 54 11.16 6.52 12.88
N GLY A 55 11.46 7.32 11.85
CA GLY A 55 12.85 7.60 11.47
C GLY A 55 13.59 8.42 12.53
N ARG A 56 12.95 9.43 13.13
CA ARG A 56 13.51 10.19 14.26
C ARG A 56 13.78 9.30 15.48
N ALA A 57 12.83 8.44 15.84
CA ALA A 57 12.99 7.47 16.91
C ALA A 57 14.15 6.49 16.64
N ALA A 58 14.24 5.97 15.41
CA ALA A 58 15.30 5.05 14.99
C ALA A 58 16.69 5.73 15.00
N ALA A 59 16.78 6.98 14.54
CA ALA A 59 18.01 7.77 14.57
C ALA A 59 18.51 8.01 16.01
N ALA A 60 17.61 8.03 17.00
CA ALA A 60 17.92 8.09 18.42
C ALA A 60 17.95 6.71 19.10
N GLN A 61 18.05 5.62 18.32
CA GLN A 61 18.16 4.22 18.77
C GLN A 61 16.97 3.70 19.60
N GLN A 62 15.81 4.33 19.51
CA GLN A 62 14.58 3.85 20.15
C GLN A 62 13.94 2.73 19.30
N LYS A 63 13.65 1.58 19.93
CA LYS A 63 13.18 0.35 19.24
C LYS A 63 11.66 0.26 19.02
N GLY A 64 10.96 1.39 18.93
CA GLY A 64 9.49 1.41 18.94
C GLY A 64 8.81 1.21 17.58
N CYS A 65 9.51 1.43 16.46
CA CYS A 65 8.98 1.23 15.12
C CYS A 65 9.55 -0.03 14.47
N GLY A 66 8.85 -1.15 14.66
CA GLY A 66 9.25 -2.42 14.04
C GLY A 66 9.05 -2.42 12.52
N PRO A 67 9.77 -3.28 11.76
CA PRO A 67 9.68 -3.35 10.30
C PRO A 67 8.26 -3.58 9.77
N ALA A 68 7.46 -4.39 10.48
CA ALA A 68 6.07 -4.66 10.10
C ALA A 68 5.20 -3.39 10.16
N ARG A 69 5.41 -2.54 11.17
CA ARG A 69 4.67 -1.28 11.30
C ARG A 69 5.12 -0.25 10.28
N ILE A 70 6.41 -0.17 10.00
CA ILE A 70 6.95 0.68 8.92
C ILE A 70 6.35 0.26 7.58
N ALA A 71 6.33 -1.04 7.28
CA ALA A 71 5.72 -1.55 6.05
C ALA A 71 4.21 -1.23 5.95
N GLU A 72 3.48 -1.32 7.06
CA GLU A 72 2.07 -0.94 7.12
C GLU A 72 1.86 0.56 6.85
N LEU A 73 2.66 1.42 7.47
CA LEU A 73 2.60 2.87 7.29
C LEU A 73 3.01 3.29 5.88
N ALA A 74 4.09 2.70 5.36
CA ALA A 74 4.55 2.89 3.99
C ALA A 74 3.43 2.52 3.02
N ALA A 75 2.77 1.37 3.20
CA ALA A 75 1.63 0.96 2.37
C ALA A 75 0.42 1.92 2.41
N LYS A 76 0.32 2.80 3.42
CA LYS A 76 -0.73 3.82 3.56
C LYS A 76 -0.30 5.21 3.08
N LEU A 77 0.96 5.43 2.73
CA LEU A 77 1.52 6.75 2.38
C LEU A 77 0.86 7.37 1.14
N ASN A 78 0.64 6.56 0.10
CA ASN A 78 0.05 6.96 -1.19
C ASN A 78 0.64 8.29 -1.74
N PRO A 79 1.95 8.32 -2.09
CA PRO A 79 2.56 9.50 -2.69
C PRO A 79 2.04 9.74 -4.11
N ARG A 80 2.15 10.98 -4.59
CA ARG A 80 1.68 11.35 -5.92
C ARG A 80 2.62 10.81 -6.97
N LEU A 81 2.11 9.91 -7.81
CA LEU A 81 2.88 9.23 -8.83
C LEU A 81 2.13 9.17 -10.15
N THR A 82 2.88 9.34 -11.23
CA THR A 82 2.47 9.01 -12.58
C THR A 82 2.91 7.58 -12.91
N ILE A 83 2.01 6.80 -13.49
CA ILE A 83 2.30 5.46 -13.99
C ILE A 83 2.07 5.44 -15.50
N GLY A 84 2.85 4.64 -16.21
CA GLY A 84 2.81 4.62 -17.67
C GLY A 84 3.44 3.39 -18.27
N PRO A 85 3.33 3.24 -19.59
CA PRO A 85 3.95 2.13 -20.30
C PRO A 85 5.46 2.33 -20.44
N SER A 86 6.16 1.28 -20.87
CA SER A 86 7.58 1.38 -21.24
C SER A 86 7.81 2.06 -22.60
N ASP A 87 6.76 2.19 -23.40
CA ASP A 87 6.76 2.77 -24.75
C ASP A 87 5.55 3.68 -24.88
N GLU A 88 5.77 4.97 -25.15
CA GLU A 88 4.74 6.01 -25.24
C GLU A 88 3.65 5.68 -26.27
N SER A 89 3.95 4.86 -27.28
CA SER A 89 2.99 4.41 -28.29
C SER A 89 1.98 3.38 -27.76
N THR A 90 2.22 2.82 -26.57
CA THR A 90 1.33 1.84 -25.95
C THR A 90 0.08 2.54 -25.40
N PRO A 91 -1.12 2.23 -25.90
CA PRO A 91 -2.34 2.83 -25.40
C PRO A 91 -2.65 2.35 -23.97
N LEU A 92 -3.29 3.22 -23.19
CA LEU A 92 -3.83 2.86 -21.87
C LEU A 92 -4.88 1.75 -22.03
N ASP A 93 -4.66 0.62 -21.35
CA ASP A 93 -5.64 -0.45 -21.27
C ASP A 93 -6.98 0.07 -20.70
N PRO A 94 -8.13 -0.21 -21.33
CA PRO A 94 -9.42 0.33 -20.88
C PRO A 94 -9.82 -0.07 -19.45
N LEU A 95 -9.48 -1.29 -19.01
CA LEU A 95 -9.78 -1.72 -17.64
C LEU A 95 -8.88 -1.00 -16.64
N LEU A 96 -7.60 -0.83 -16.97
CA LEU A 96 -6.68 -0.04 -16.15
C LEU A 96 -7.13 1.43 -16.09
N GLY A 97 -7.48 2.03 -17.22
CA GLY A 97 -7.98 3.41 -17.28
C GLY A 97 -9.26 3.60 -16.48
N GLY A 98 -10.20 2.65 -16.56
CA GLY A 98 -11.40 2.65 -15.72
C GLY A 98 -11.08 2.54 -14.22
N ALA A 99 -10.14 1.68 -13.84
CA ALA A 99 -9.74 1.53 -12.45
C ALA A 99 -8.98 2.75 -11.90
N LEU A 100 -8.15 3.41 -12.71
CA LEU A 100 -7.49 4.67 -12.36
C LEU A 100 -8.51 5.83 -12.27
N GLY A 101 -9.54 5.85 -13.12
CA GLY A 101 -10.64 6.80 -12.99
C GLY A 101 -11.39 6.65 -11.66
N GLU A 102 -11.51 5.41 -11.15
CA GLU A 102 -12.22 5.11 -9.90
C GLU A 102 -11.37 5.33 -8.65
N LEU A 103 -10.11 4.86 -8.64
CA LEU A 103 -9.25 4.86 -7.44
C LEU A 103 -8.04 5.80 -7.53
N GLY A 104 -7.70 6.31 -8.72
CA GLY A 104 -6.45 7.03 -8.96
C GLY A 104 -6.33 8.27 -8.10
N LYS A 105 -7.40 9.08 -7.98
CA LYS A 105 -7.39 10.27 -7.12
C LYS A 105 -7.15 9.93 -5.64
N ASP A 106 -7.81 8.90 -5.12
CA ASP A 106 -7.72 8.51 -3.71
C ASP A 106 -6.38 7.85 -3.36
N LEU A 107 -5.80 7.13 -4.32
CA LEU A 107 -4.50 6.49 -4.20
C LEU A 107 -3.34 7.37 -4.70
N ASN A 108 -3.64 8.59 -5.15
CA ASN A 108 -2.69 9.55 -5.69
C ASN A 108 -1.89 9.01 -6.91
N LEU A 109 -2.55 8.19 -7.73
CA LEU A 109 -2.02 7.62 -8.95
C LEU A 109 -2.68 8.27 -10.17
N SER A 110 -1.86 8.64 -11.15
CA SER A 110 -2.30 9.19 -12.44
C SER A 110 -1.58 8.50 -13.59
N TRP A 111 -2.11 8.61 -14.81
CA TRP A 111 -1.50 8.04 -16.00
C TRP A 111 -0.67 9.08 -16.76
N SER A 112 0.55 8.72 -17.17
CA SER A 112 1.41 9.51 -18.05
C SER A 112 2.11 8.56 -19.04
N ALA A 113 1.94 8.77 -20.35
CA ALA A 113 2.62 7.94 -21.35
C ALA A 113 4.03 8.43 -21.68
N GLN A 114 4.29 9.74 -21.54
CA GLN A 114 5.51 10.41 -21.99
C GLN A 114 6.65 10.27 -20.97
N ASP A 115 6.34 10.59 -19.71
CA ASP A 115 7.32 10.57 -18.64
C ASP A 115 6.63 10.01 -17.38
N PRO A 116 6.54 8.68 -17.24
CA PRO A 116 6.00 8.06 -16.05
C PRO A 116 7.06 7.89 -14.97
N ASP A 117 6.72 8.22 -13.72
CA ASP A 117 7.53 7.89 -12.55
C ASP A 117 7.70 6.38 -12.37
N VAL A 118 6.71 5.61 -12.84
CA VAL A 118 6.65 4.16 -12.72
C VAL A 118 6.25 3.53 -14.05
N VAL A 119 7.11 2.66 -14.56
CA VAL A 119 6.81 1.85 -15.74
C VAL A 119 5.97 0.62 -15.33
N VAL A 120 4.82 0.48 -15.98
CA VAL A 120 3.86 -0.62 -15.86
C VAL A 120 3.72 -1.30 -17.21
N GLY A 121 4.04 -2.58 -17.26
CA GLY A 121 3.84 -3.43 -18.43
C GLY A 121 2.37 -3.72 -18.70
N LYS A 122 2.10 -4.46 -19.79
CA LYS A 122 0.73 -4.81 -20.19
C LYS A 122 0.00 -5.58 -19.08
N LEU A 123 -1.19 -5.10 -18.73
CA LEU A 123 -2.08 -5.76 -17.79
C LEU A 123 -2.77 -6.96 -18.45
N ALA A 124 -2.56 -8.15 -17.91
CA ALA A 124 -3.25 -9.37 -18.31
C ALA A 124 -4.37 -9.67 -17.30
N VAL A 125 -5.59 -9.92 -17.80
CA VAL A 125 -6.74 -10.27 -16.96
C VAL A 125 -7.43 -11.51 -17.51
N ALA A 126 -7.54 -12.55 -16.69
CA ALA A 126 -8.16 -13.83 -17.04
C ALA A 126 -9.23 -14.21 -16.01
N VAL A 127 -10.27 -14.93 -16.43
CA VAL A 127 -11.29 -15.50 -15.55
C VAL A 127 -11.30 -17.00 -15.72
N GLU A 128 -11.11 -17.71 -14.61
CA GLU A 128 -11.18 -19.16 -14.53
C GLU A 128 -12.49 -19.57 -13.86
N HIS A 129 -13.19 -20.56 -14.42
CA HIS A 129 -14.36 -21.18 -13.83
C HIS A 129 -14.08 -22.64 -13.52
N ALA A 130 -14.26 -23.02 -12.26
CA ALA A 130 -14.16 -24.40 -11.79
C ALA A 130 -15.47 -24.84 -11.13
N THR A 131 -15.82 -26.12 -11.33
CA THR A 131 -17.00 -26.75 -10.73
C THR A 131 -16.62 -27.97 -9.92
N SER A 132 -17.29 -28.17 -8.78
CA SER A 132 -17.13 -29.38 -7.94
C SER A 132 -18.46 -29.83 -7.35
N SER A 133 -18.66 -31.14 -7.21
CA SER A 133 -19.85 -31.70 -6.55
C SER A 133 -19.83 -31.45 -5.03
N THR A 134 -20.97 -31.07 -4.46
CA THR A 134 -21.14 -30.82 -3.02
C THR A 134 -22.58 -31.10 -2.56
N ILE A 135 -22.91 -30.78 -1.31
CA ILE A 135 -24.26 -30.88 -0.74
C ILE A 135 -24.69 -29.50 -0.24
N ALA A 136 -25.80 -28.97 -0.75
CA ALA A 136 -26.40 -27.73 -0.29
C ALA A 136 -27.44 -27.99 0.81
N THR A 137 -27.62 -27.03 1.71
CA THR A 137 -28.76 -26.99 2.65
C THR A 137 -29.73 -25.93 2.18
N VAL A 138 -30.93 -26.35 1.78
CA VAL A 138 -31.95 -25.50 1.17
C VAL A 138 -33.27 -25.66 1.90
N ALA A 139 -34.12 -24.63 1.86
CA ALA A 139 -35.46 -24.72 2.42
C ALA A 139 -36.39 -25.45 1.43
N ASP A 140 -37.21 -26.38 1.93
CA ASP A 140 -38.34 -26.93 1.19
C ASP A 140 -39.49 -25.91 1.07
N ALA A 141 -40.55 -26.25 0.33
CA ALA A 141 -41.73 -25.41 0.18
C ALA A 141 -42.45 -25.07 1.50
N LYS A 142 -42.14 -25.76 2.62
CA LYS A 142 -42.67 -25.50 3.96
C LYS A 142 -41.67 -24.78 4.87
N GLY A 143 -40.52 -24.36 4.34
CA GLY A 143 -39.46 -23.67 5.07
C GLY A 143 -38.52 -24.57 5.88
N LYS A 144 -38.67 -25.91 5.80
CA LYS A 144 -37.80 -26.85 6.51
C LYS A 144 -36.49 -27.02 5.75
N LYS A 145 -35.36 -26.99 6.48
CA LYS A 145 -34.03 -27.22 5.91
C LYS A 145 -33.85 -28.68 5.50
N VAL A 146 -33.52 -28.91 4.24
CA VAL A 146 -33.23 -30.22 3.65
C VAL A 146 -31.88 -30.18 2.92
N ARG A 147 -31.24 -31.35 2.79
CA ARG A 147 -29.95 -31.49 2.11
C ARG A 147 -30.18 -32.02 0.71
N VAL A 148 -29.61 -31.36 -0.29
CA VAL A 148 -29.69 -31.75 -1.70
C VAL A 148 -28.30 -31.81 -2.33
N PRO A 149 -28.02 -32.76 -3.25
CA PRO A 149 -26.83 -32.69 -4.09
C PRO A 149 -26.80 -31.35 -4.84
N ALA A 150 -25.62 -30.75 -4.91
CA ALA A 150 -25.42 -29.45 -5.52
C ALA A 150 -24.08 -29.40 -6.25
N THR A 151 -23.99 -28.49 -7.22
CA THR A 151 -22.73 -28.15 -7.89
C THR A 151 -22.24 -26.83 -7.33
N GLN A 152 -21.01 -26.82 -6.83
CA GLN A 152 -20.31 -25.60 -6.43
C GLN A 152 -19.60 -25.00 -7.63
N HIS A 153 -19.89 -23.74 -7.90
CA HIS A 153 -19.23 -22.93 -8.91
C HIS A 153 -18.24 -21.98 -8.24
N ARG A 154 -17.02 -21.93 -8.77
CA ARG A 154 -15.96 -21.03 -8.34
C ARG A 154 -15.44 -20.26 -9.54
N PHE A 155 -15.63 -18.95 -9.55
CA PHE A 155 -15.12 -18.04 -10.56
C PHE A 155 -13.98 -17.22 -9.97
N VAL A 156 -12.80 -17.28 -10.59
CA VAL A 156 -11.60 -16.56 -10.14
C VAL A 156 -11.14 -15.64 -11.25
N ALA A 157 -11.26 -14.34 -11.06
CA ALA A 157 -10.64 -13.35 -11.94
C ALA A 157 -9.23 -13.04 -11.42
N ARG A 158 -8.21 -13.20 -12.26
CA ARG A 158 -6.81 -12.89 -11.96
C ARG A 158 -6.35 -11.75 -12.84
N SER A 159 -5.67 -10.78 -12.24
CA SER A 159 -5.02 -9.66 -12.91
C SER A 159 -3.52 -9.68 -12.59
N GLU A 160 -2.68 -9.55 -13.61
CA GLU A 160 -1.23 -9.47 -13.43
C GLU A 160 -0.56 -8.52 -14.43
N ALA A 161 0.49 -7.84 -13.98
CA ALA A 161 1.36 -7.03 -14.83
C ALA A 161 2.76 -6.93 -14.22
N GLN A 162 3.75 -6.65 -15.07
CA GLN A 162 5.11 -6.31 -14.64
C GLN A 162 5.19 -4.83 -14.28
N VAL A 163 5.94 -4.50 -13.23
CA VAL A 163 6.11 -3.13 -12.73
C VAL A 163 7.58 -2.92 -12.36
N VAL A 164 8.14 -1.79 -12.77
CA VAL A 164 9.49 -1.38 -12.38
C VAL A 164 9.43 -0.70 -11.02
N LEU A 165 10.06 -1.32 -10.01
CA LEU A 165 10.14 -0.84 -8.63
C LEU A 165 11.60 -0.66 -8.25
N GLY A 166 12.05 0.60 -8.16
CA GLY A 166 13.48 0.92 -8.03
C GLY A 166 14.28 0.32 -9.19
N SER A 167 15.31 -0.46 -8.88
CA SER A 167 16.16 -1.14 -9.87
C SER A 167 15.64 -2.50 -10.36
N LYS A 168 14.44 -2.94 -9.92
CA LYS A 168 13.93 -4.30 -10.20
C LYS A 168 12.57 -4.29 -10.87
N THR A 169 12.39 -5.16 -11.87
CA THR A 169 11.07 -5.48 -12.42
C THR A 169 10.42 -6.59 -11.60
N ARG A 170 9.18 -6.38 -11.15
CA ARG A 170 8.40 -7.38 -10.38
C ARG A 170 7.05 -7.62 -11.03
N THR A 171 6.56 -8.85 -10.96
CA THR A 171 5.18 -9.17 -11.36
C THR A 171 4.25 -8.97 -10.17
N LEU A 172 3.32 -8.04 -10.29
CA LEU A 172 2.25 -7.83 -9.32
C LEU A 172 1.01 -8.61 -9.75
N ARG A 173 0.36 -9.26 -8.79
CA ARG A 173 -0.83 -10.09 -8.99
C ARG A 173 -1.93 -9.69 -8.03
N ALA A 174 -3.16 -9.70 -8.51
CA ALA A 174 -4.35 -9.65 -7.67
C ALA A 174 -5.40 -10.65 -8.18
N GLN A 175 -6.31 -11.04 -7.29
CA GLN A 175 -7.39 -11.94 -7.65
C GLN A 175 -8.67 -11.56 -6.92
N GLU A 176 -9.79 -11.80 -7.58
CA GLU A 176 -11.13 -11.68 -7.03
C GLU A 176 -11.89 -12.98 -7.27
N GLU A 177 -12.72 -13.37 -6.30
CA GLU A 177 -13.35 -14.67 -6.28
C GLU A 177 -14.85 -14.55 -5.99
N ALA A 178 -15.66 -15.18 -6.84
CA ALA A 178 -17.09 -15.36 -6.62
C ALA A 178 -17.42 -16.85 -6.56
N ARG A 179 -18.25 -17.23 -5.60
CA ARG A 179 -18.71 -18.61 -5.40
C ARG A 179 -20.22 -18.64 -5.35
N ASP A 180 -20.79 -19.70 -5.90
CA ASP A 180 -22.21 -19.99 -5.72
C ASP A 180 -22.50 -21.48 -5.88
N LEU A 181 -23.70 -21.89 -5.49
CA LEU A 181 -24.23 -23.25 -5.62
C LEU A 181 -25.41 -23.28 -6.59
N THR A 182 -25.48 -24.33 -7.39
CA THR A 182 -26.64 -24.72 -8.21
C THR A 182 -27.09 -26.13 -7.81
N TRP A 183 -28.35 -26.47 -8.05
CA TRP A 183 -28.90 -27.80 -7.78
C TRP A 183 -30.10 -28.09 -8.66
N GLU A 184 -30.31 -29.37 -8.97
CA GLU A 184 -31.49 -29.83 -9.68
C GLU A 184 -32.74 -29.82 -8.77
N ALA A 185 -33.92 -29.83 -9.38
CA ALA A 185 -35.16 -29.93 -8.62
C ALA A 185 -35.19 -31.26 -7.85
N ALA A 186 -35.65 -31.22 -6.59
CA ALA A 186 -35.92 -32.42 -5.81
C ALA A 186 -37.42 -32.49 -5.46
N PRO A 187 -38.26 -33.02 -6.37
CA PRO A 187 -39.72 -33.02 -6.20
C PRO A 187 -40.18 -33.74 -4.94
N LYS A 188 -39.50 -34.83 -4.57
CA LYS A 188 -39.78 -35.59 -3.32
C LYS A 188 -39.57 -34.75 -2.05
N LEU A 189 -38.72 -33.73 -2.13
CA LEU A 189 -38.41 -32.81 -1.03
C LEU A 189 -39.07 -31.44 -1.22
N ALA A 190 -39.92 -31.26 -2.25
CA ALA A 190 -40.52 -29.98 -2.61
C ALA A 190 -39.50 -28.82 -2.73
N VAL A 191 -38.31 -29.11 -3.27
CA VAL A 191 -37.24 -28.13 -3.52
C VAL A 191 -37.22 -27.79 -5.01
N ALA A 192 -37.36 -26.51 -5.33
CA ALA A 192 -37.19 -26.00 -6.69
C ALA A 192 -35.72 -26.00 -7.11
N ALA A 193 -35.46 -26.20 -8.40
CA ALA A 193 -34.12 -26.13 -8.95
C ALA A 193 -33.54 -24.71 -8.86
N LYS A 194 -32.22 -24.63 -8.77
CA LYS A 194 -31.45 -23.43 -9.06
C LYS A 194 -30.43 -23.80 -10.14
N PHE A 195 -30.73 -23.47 -11.39
CA PHE A 195 -29.90 -23.86 -12.52
C PHE A 195 -28.72 -22.92 -12.75
N ASP A 196 -28.93 -21.62 -12.56
CA ASP A 196 -27.91 -20.61 -12.85
C ASP A 196 -27.20 -20.16 -11.58
N PRO A 197 -25.85 -20.08 -11.58
CA PRO A 197 -25.13 -19.45 -10.51
C PRO A 197 -25.39 -17.94 -10.52
N SER A 198 -25.82 -17.41 -9.39
CA SER A 198 -26.00 -16.00 -9.11
C SER A 198 -24.65 -15.36 -8.75
N VAL A 199 -23.75 -15.28 -9.73
CA VAL A 199 -22.44 -14.62 -9.61
C VAL A 199 -22.40 -13.34 -10.46
N PRO A 200 -21.53 -12.36 -10.13
CA PRO A 200 -21.33 -11.20 -10.99
C PRO A 200 -20.89 -11.61 -12.40
N PRO A 201 -21.30 -10.86 -13.45
CA PRO A 201 -20.85 -11.10 -14.81
C PRO A 201 -19.32 -11.06 -14.93
N GLU A 202 -18.77 -11.75 -15.92
CA GLU A 202 -17.32 -11.82 -16.15
C GLU A 202 -16.66 -10.43 -16.25
N ALA A 203 -17.29 -9.48 -16.95
CA ALA A 203 -16.81 -8.12 -17.07
C ALA A 203 -16.67 -7.40 -15.71
N GLU A 204 -17.62 -7.63 -14.80
CA GLU A 204 -17.59 -7.08 -13.45
C GLU A 204 -16.50 -7.74 -12.59
N LEU A 205 -16.31 -9.06 -12.72
CA LEU A 205 -15.21 -9.77 -12.06
C LEU A 205 -13.84 -9.26 -12.53
N LYS A 206 -13.67 -9.05 -13.85
CA LYS A 206 -12.46 -8.44 -14.42
C LYS A 206 -12.23 -7.04 -13.85
N LYS A 207 -13.26 -6.19 -13.84
CA LYS A 207 -13.18 -4.84 -13.26
C LYS A 207 -12.68 -4.89 -11.81
N ARG A 208 -13.29 -5.72 -10.96
CA ARG A 208 -12.89 -5.88 -9.55
C ARG A 208 -11.45 -6.36 -9.40
N ALA A 209 -11.03 -7.33 -10.20
CA ALA A 209 -9.66 -7.82 -10.19
C ALA A 209 -8.65 -6.72 -10.56
N VAL A 210 -8.97 -5.84 -11.51
CA VAL A 210 -8.11 -4.69 -11.85
C VAL A 210 -8.10 -3.64 -10.73
N LEU A 211 -9.24 -3.33 -10.11
CA LEU A 211 -9.28 -2.45 -8.93
C LEU A 211 -8.41 -3.01 -7.79
N ALA A 212 -8.47 -4.31 -7.53
CA ALA A 212 -7.62 -4.99 -6.56
C ALA A 212 -6.13 -4.93 -6.94
N TRP A 213 -5.82 -5.00 -8.23
CA TRP A 213 -4.46 -4.84 -8.74
C TRP A 213 -3.94 -3.42 -8.54
N VAL A 214 -4.73 -2.38 -8.84
CA VAL A 214 -4.35 -0.97 -8.61
C VAL A 214 -4.08 -0.71 -7.12
N ARG A 215 -4.88 -1.26 -6.20
CA ARG A 215 -4.62 -1.19 -4.76
C ARG A 215 -3.31 -1.90 -4.37
N THR A 216 -3.01 -3.02 -5.03
CA THR A 216 -1.75 -3.75 -4.82
C THR A 216 -0.55 -2.97 -5.36
N LEU A 217 -0.69 -2.32 -6.51
CA LEU A 217 0.31 -1.41 -7.07
C LEU A 217 0.59 -0.25 -6.11
N ALA A 218 -0.44 0.46 -5.65
CA ALA A 218 -0.29 1.58 -4.72
C ALA A 218 0.48 1.17 -3.45
N ARG A 219 0.13 0.01 -2.85
CA ARG A 219 0.86 -0.52 -1.68
C ARG A 219 2.32 -0.85 -1.99
N ALA A 220 2.60 -1.42 -3.15
CA ALA A 220 3.96 -1.77 -3.56
C ALA A 220 4.82 -0.51 -3.80
N LEU A 221 4.25 0.51 -4.45
CA LEU A 221 4.89 1.79 -4.72
C LEU A 221 5.13 2.60 -3.45
N ALA A 222 4.18 2.58 -2.52
CA ALA A 222 4.34 3.30 -1.27
C ALA A 222 5.42 2.65 -0.38
N ALA A 223 5.66 1.34 -0.52
CA ALA A 223 6.77 0.63 0.13
C ALA A 223 8.11 0.71 -0.65
N ASN A 224 8.08 1.00 -1.95
CA ASN A 224 9.27 1.11 -2.80
C ASN A 224 9.11 2.29 -3.78
N PRO A 225 9.05 3.53 -3.25
CA PRO A 225 8.78 4.70 -4.07
C PRO A 225 9.94 4.97 -5.04
N PRO A 226 9.65 5.47 -6.26
CA PRO A 226 10.68 5.90 -7.20
C PRO A 226 11.25 7.28 -6.81
N GLU A 227 12.48 7.58 -7.23
CA GLU A 227 13.13 8.88 -7.00
C GLU A 227 12.46 10.05 -7.75
N GLY A 228 11.69 9.74 -8.80
CA GLY A 228 10.95 10.71 -9.62
C GLY A 228 9.73 11.34 -8.93
N VAL A 229 9.33 10.83 -7.76
CA VAL A 229 8.12 11.26 -7.04
C VAL A 229 8.00 12.78 -6.87
N ASP A 230 6.77 13.30 -7.03
CA ASP A 230 6.43 14.70 -6.77
C ASP A 230 6.66 15.02 -5.27
N ILE A 231 7.58 15.95 -4.99
CA ILE A 231 8.01 16.35 -3.63
C ILE A 231 7.33 17.64 -3.14
N THR A 232 6.20 18.03 -3.72
CA THR A 232 5.50 19.28 -3.34
C THR A 232 4.78 19.21 -1.98
N ASP A 233 4.67 18.03 -1.38
CA ASP A 233 4.07 17.80 -0.07
C ASP A 233 4.89 16.83 0.81
N GLU A 234 4.47 16.67 2.06
CA GLU A 234 5.14 15.78 3.03
C GLU A 234 5.16 14.32 2.55
N LYS A 235 4.13 13.84 1.86
CA LYS A 235 4.06 12.45 1.39
C LYS A 235 5.10 12.21 0.31
N GLY A 236 5.22 13.15 -0.63
CA GLY A 236 6.23 13.20 -1.66
C GLY A 236 7.64 13.18 -1.09
N CYS A 237 7.90 14.02 -0.08
CA CYS A 237 9.19 14.06 0.59
C CYS A 237 9.53 12.79 1.36
N VAL A 238 8.57 12.21 2.08
CA VAL A 238 8.76 10.91 2.76
C VAL A 238 9.02 9.80 1.74
N ALA A 239 8.27 9.77 0.63
CA ALA A 239 8.49 8.81 -0.43
C ALA A 239 9.87 8.98 -1.09
N TYR A 240 10.29 10.23 -1.34
CA TYR A 240 11.62 10.51 -1.87
C TYR A 240 12.72 10.03 -0.91
N GLY A 241 12.60 10.32 0.39
CA GLY A 241 13.52 9.81 1.41
C GLY A 241 13.60 8.27 1.42
N LEU A 242 12.45 7.58 1.38
CA LEU A 242 12.42 6.12 1.34
C LEU A 242 13.09 5.57 0.08
N SER A 243 12.93 6.25 -1.06
CA SER A 243 13.60 5.88 -2.32
C SER A 243 15.12 5.97 -2.20
N LEU A 244 15.64 7.02 -1.55
CA LEU A 244 17.08 7.22 -1.33
C LEU A 244 17.68 6.13 -0.43
N ASN A 245 16.99 5.76 0.65
CA ASN A 245 17.38 4.65 1.53
C ASN A 245 17.42 3.32 0.77
N LEU A 246 16.45 3.09 -0.11
CA LEU A 246 16.38 1.86 -0.92
C LEU A 246 17.48 1.80 -1.98
N THR A 247 17.76 2.91 -2.67
CA THR A 247 18.80 2.99 -3.69
C THR A 247 20.19 2.82 -3.09
N SER A 248 20.45 3.42 -1.92
CA SER A 248 21.75 3.32 -1.24
C SER A 248 21.97 1.98 -0.53
N GLY A 249 20.88 1.30 -0.13
CA GLY A 249 20.94 0.16 0.77
C GLY A 249 21.25 0.53 2.23
N ASP A 250 21.32 1.83 2.56
CA ASP A 250 21.54 2.36 3.89
C ASP A 250 20.25 3.03 4.41
N PRO A 251 19.65 2.53 5.51
CA PRO A 251 18.42 3.09 6.09
C PRO A 251 18.60 4.52 6.65
N ALA A 252 19.83 5.04 6.76
CA ALA A 252 20.10 6.40 7.21
C ALA A 252 20.57 7.33 6.06
N ALA A 253 20.57 6.88 4.80
CA ALA A 253 21.07 7.68 3.69
C ALA A 253 20.28 9.00 3.51
N ALA A 254 18.96 8.93 3.54
CA ALA A 254 18.11 10.12 3.43
C ALA A 254 18.31 11.07 4.62
N ALA A 255 18.43 10.52 5.83
CA ALA A 255 18.68 11.27 7.07
C ALA A 255 20.11 11.82 7.21
N SER A 256 20.99 11.48 6.28
CA SER A 256 22.34 12.06 6.15
C SER A 256 22.44 13.06 4.98
N GLY A 257 21.31 13.39 4.35
CA GLY A 257 21.25 14.37 3.26
C GLY A 257 21.64 13.80 1.90
N SER A 258 21.63 12.47 1.72
CA SER A 258 21.83 11.86 0.40
C SER A 258 20.71 12.27 -0.56
N GLY A 259 21.03 12.43 -1.84
CA GLY A 259 20.06 12.78 -2.89
C GLY A 259 20.40 14.08 -3.61
N ASP A 260 19.46 14.58 -4.40
CA ASP A 260 19.58 15.86 -5.08
C ASP A 260 19.52 17.00 -4.02
N PRO A 261 20.55 17.86 -3.93
CA PRO A 261 20.61 18.89 -2.88
C PRO A 261 19.43 19.86 -2.88
N ALA A 262 18.86 20.18 -4.05
CA ALA A 262 17.71 21.08 -4.16
C ALA A 262 16.43 20.38 -3.70
N LYS A 263 16.24 19.10 -4.05
CA LYS A 263 15.11 18.29 -3.56
C LYS A 263 15.17 18.09 -2.05
N VAL A 264 16.35 17.74 -1.53
CA VAL A 264 16.57 17.54 -0.09
C VAL A 264 16.28 18.84 0.67
N ALA A 265 16.83 19.97 0.24
CA ALA A 265 16.58 21.27 0.90
C ALA A 265 15.09 21.69 0.85
N ALA A 266 14.40 21.41 -0.25
CA ALA A 266 12.96 21.65 -0.36
C ALA A 266 12.17 20.79 0.64
N CYS A 267 12.54 19.52 0.76
CA CYS A 267 11.93 18.61 1.72
C CYS A 267 12.25 18.96 3.18
N GLU A 268 13.49 19.33 3.49
CA GLU A 268 13.85 19.83 4.83
C GLU A 268 12.95 21.00 5.24
N LYS A 269 12.75 21.96 4.33
CA LYS A 269 11.85 23.10 4.57
C LYS A 269 10.39 22.67 4.76
N LEU A 270 9.88 21.76 3.94
CA LEU A 270 8.50 21.26 4.05
C LEU A 270 8.26 20.47 5.34
N LEU A 271 9.23 19.67 5.75
CA LEU A 271 9.17 18.82 6.94
C LEU A 271 9.55 19.54 8.24
N GLY A 272 10.06 20.78 8.14
CA GLY A 272 10.52 21.58 9.27
C GLY A 272 11.84 21.09 9.87
N GLU A 273 12.68 20.45 9.06
CA GLU A 273 14.01 19.98 9.45
C GLU A 273 15.06 21.10 9.35
N PRO A 274 16.11 21.08 10.19
CA PRO A 274 17.22 22.02 10.03
C PRO A 274 17.97 21.76 8.72
N PRO A 275 18.57 22.80 8.10
CA PRO A 275 19.34 22.63 6.86
C PRO A 275 20.46 21.60 7.02
N GLY A 276 20.52 20.64 6.10
CA GLY A 276 21.50 19.55 6.09
C GLY A 276 21.19 18.38 7.04
N ALA A 277 20.01 18.37 7.67
CA ALA A 277 19.56 17.25 8.49
C ALA A 277 19.00 16.08 7.69
N GLY A 278 18.71 16.29 6.40
CA GLY A 278 18.11 15.30 5.51
C GLY A 278 16.64 15.01 5.82
N ILE A 279 16.17 13.87 5.32
CA ILE A 279 14.78 13.41 5.48
C ILE A 279 14.78 12.23 6.46
N PRO A 280 14.26 12.38 7.70
CA PRO A 280 14.37 11.36 8.75
C PRO A 280 13.28 10.28 8.59
N VAL A 281 13.39 9.49 7.54
CA VAL A 281 12.56 8.31 7.29
C VAL A 281 13.32 7.03 7.66
N PRO A 282 12.61 5.98 8.10
CA PRO A 282 13.20 4.73 8.60
C PRO A 282 13.66 3.77 7.49
#